data_AF-A0A385SYT4-F1
#
_entry.id   AF-A0A385SYT4-F1
#
_cell.length_a   1.000
_cell.length_b   1.000
_cell.length_c   1.000
_cell.angle_alpha   90.00
_cell.angle_beta   90.00
_cell.angle_gamma   90.00
#
_symmetry.space_group_name_H-M   'P 1'
#
loop_
_entity.id
_entity.type
_entity.pdbx_description
1 polymer ?
#
loop_
_entity_poly.entity_id
_entity_poly.type
_entity_poly.pdbx_seq_one_letter_code
_entity_poly.pdbx_strand_id
1 'polypeptide(L)'
;MILLGSCDKKEKEQLKAQVDSLKTELQTSQQTAAQLSEIGTLIDSIDASRQLLRTDVVEGTSYTDYKSRLQSINNHIKDTQTKIAQLEKSLKSVKGGYATTIKRLKADLELSTQQIAALQSEVDRMRSENTSLAKTVTEKDSILTTKLETIKMKEQDVANLEARVEEVNAASKASQADLYFAQAQALETAADRTKFAPKKKKETRREALELYKLSLSLGKSEAQARIDELEKELS
;
A
#
# COMPACT_ATOMS: atom_id res chain seq x y z
N MET A 1 -75.91 -58.19 -51.00
CA MET A 1 -75.12 -56.98 -51.33
C MET A 1 -74.94 -56.19 -50.04
N ILE A 2 -73.79 -55.53 -49.87
CA ILE A 2 -73.36 -54.69 -48.71
C ILE A 2 -72.63 -55.46 -47.59
N LEU A 3 -71.31 -55.60 -47.72
CA LEU A 3 -70.39 -55.93 -46.62
C LEU A 3 -68.95 -55.40 -46.86
N LEU A 4 -68.77 -54.29 -47.60
CA LEU A 4 -67.45 -53.75 -47.95
C LEU A 4 -67.13 -52.34 -47.38
N GLY A 5 -67.94 -51.78 -46.48
CA GLY A 5 -67.77 -50.40 -45.99
C GLY A 5 -67.12 -50.21 -44.61
N SER A 6 -66.67 -51.28 -43.93
CA SER A 6 -66.31 -51.25 -42.50
C SER A 6 -64.81 -51.33 -42.19
N CYS A 7 -63.95 -51.72 -43.13
CA CYS A 7 -62.51 -51.88 -42.88
C CYS A 7 -61.74 -50.55 -43.00
N ASP A 8 -62.10 -49.69 -43.96
CA ASP A 8 -61.46 -48.38 -44.17
C ASP A 8 -61.63 -47.39 -43.00
N LYS A 9 -62.70 -47.51 -42.20
CA LYS A 9 -62.97 -46.56 -41.10
C LYS A 9 -62.04 -46.76 -39.90
N LYS A 10 -61.75 -48.02 -39.52
CA LYS A 10 -60.87 -48.32 -38.38
C LYS A 10 -59.43 -47.97 -38.66
N GLU A 11 -58.94 -48.28 -39.86
CA GLU A 11 -57.59 -47.94 -40.28
C GLU A 11 -57.41 -46.42 -40.37
N LYS A 12 -58.41 -45.71 -40.90
CA LYS A 12 -58.41 -44.24 -40.93
C LYS A 12 -58.44 -43.61 -39.54
N GLU A 13 -59.19 -44.15 -38.59
CA GLU A 13 -59.19 -43.69 -37.19
C GLU A 13 -57.85 -43.96 -36.48
N GLN A 14 -57.24 -45.13 -36.71
CA GLN A 14 -55.91 -45.45 -36.18
C GLN A 14 -54.83 -44.54 -36.76
N LEU A 15 -54.83 -44.33 -38.08
CA LEU A 15 -53.91 -43.40 -38.73
C LEU A 15 -54.10 -41.97 -38.22
N LYS A 16 -55.34 -41.54 -37.99
CA LYS A 16 -55.62 -40.22 -37.43
C LYS A 16 -55.09 -40.08 -36.00
N ALA A 17 -55.28 -41.09 -35.16
CA ALA A 17 -54.72 -41.13 -33.81
C ALA A 17 -53.18 -41.14 -33.81
N GLN A 18 -52.55 -41.86 -34.75
CA GLN A 18 -51.10 -41.84 -34.91
C GLN A 18 -50.59 -40.48 -35.39
N VAL A 19 -51.25 -39.86 -36.35
CA VAL A 19 -50.90 -38.51 -36.83
C VAL A 19 -51.04 -37.49 -35.70
N ASP A 20 -52.12 -37.55 -34.91
CA ASP A 20 -52.33 -36.66 -33.76
C ASP A 20 -51.27 -36.88 -32.68
N SER A 21 -50.90 -38.13 -32.42
CA SER A 21 -49.81 -38.49 -31.49
C SER A 21 -48.46 -37.97 -31.98
N LEU A 22 -48.11 -38.22 -33.25
CA LEU A 22 -46.84 -37.77 -33.85
C LEU A 22 -46.76 -36.24 -33.92
N LYS A 23 -47.87 -35.55 -34.16
CA LYS A 23 -47.93 -34.09 -34.15
C LYS A 23 -47.67 -33.53 -32.76
N THR A 24 -48.23 -34.18 -31.73
CA THR A 24 -48.00 -33.82 -30.31
C THR A 24 -46.55 -34.08 -29.92
N GLU A 25 -45.96 -35.20 -30.35
CA GLU A 25 -44.57 -35.55 -30.08
C GLU A 25 -43.59 -34.60 -30.80
N LEU A 26 -43.87 -34.25 -32.06
CA LEU A 26 -43.07 -33.29 -32.82
C LEU A 26 -43.11 -31.89 -32.19
N GLN A 27 -44.28 -31.41 -31.79
CA GLN A 27 -44.43 -30.12 -31.10
C GLN A 27 -43.65 -30.11 -29.78
N THR A 28 -43.75 -31.21 -29.02
CA THR A 28 -43.03 -31.35 -27.75
C THR A 28 -41.50 -31.39 -27.96
N SER A 29 -41.04 -32.10 -29.00
CA SER A 29 -39.63 -32.16 -29.39
C SER A 29 -39.09 -30.79 -29.80
N GLN A 30 -39.84 -30.03 -30.61
CA GLN A 30 -39.46 -28.66 -31.00
C GLN A 30 -39.36 -27.72 -29.80
N GLN A 31 -40.32 -27.78 -28.87
CA GLN A 31 -40.28 -26.97 -27.65
C GLN A 31 -39.09 -27.34 -26.75
N THR A 32 -38.81 -28.64 -26.61
CA THR A 32 -37.65 -29.14 -25.84
C THR A 32 -36.33 -28.65 -26.46
N ALA A 33 -36.21 -28.70 -27.80
CA ALA A 33 -35.03 -28.22 -28.50
C ALA A 33 -34.82 -26.70 -28.31
N ALA A 34 -35.89 -25.90 -28.36
CA ALA A 34 -35.83 -24.47 -28.10
C ALA A 34 -35.37 -24.17 -26.66
N GLN A 35 -35.88 -24.89 -25.67
CA GLN A 35 -35.47 -24.74 -24.27
C GLN A 35 -34.00 -25.14 -24.04
N LEU A 36 -33.53 -26.22 -24.68
CA LEU A 36 -32.12 -26.63 -24.64
C LEU A 36 -31.21 -25.57 -25.25
N SER A 37 -31.61 -24.98 -26.37
CA SER A 37 -30.87 -23.88 -27.01
C SER A 37 -30.80 -22.66 -26.08
N GLU A 38 -31.92 -22.30 -25.44
CA GLU A 38 -31.97 -21.19 -24.51
C GLU A 38 -31.07 -21.42 -23.28
N ILE A 39 -31.10 -22.62 -22.68
CA ILE A 39 -30.20 -22.99 -21.59
C ILE A 39 -28.74 -22.89 -22.03
N GLY A 40 -28.42 -23.33 -23.25
CA GLY A 40 -27.07 -23.18 -23.82
C GLY A 40 -26.62 -21.73 -23.86
N THR A 41 -27.46 -20.83 -24.39
CA THR A 41 -27.13 -19.40 -24.46
C THR A 41 -26.94 -18.74 -23.09
N LEU A 42 -27.69 -19.21 -22.07
CA LEU A 42 -27.52 -18.71 -20.71
C LEU A 42 -26.19 -19.16 -20.10
N ILE A 43 -25.78 -20.41 -20.33
CA ILE A 43 -24.47 -20.93 -19.89
C ILE A 43 -23.34 -20.17 -20.59
N ASP A 44 -23.44 -19.94 -21.89
CA ASP A 44 -22.45 -19.16 -22.64
C ASP A 44 -22.34 -17.72 -22.09
N SER A 45 -23.47 -17.10 -21.73
CA SER A 45 -23.50 -15.78 -21.11
C SER A 45 -22.88 -15.75 -19.72
N ILE A 46 -23.08 -16.80 -18.91
CA ILE A 46 -22.43 -16.98 -17.61
C ILE A 46 -20.90 -17.06 -17.81
N ASP A 47 -20.46 -17.85 -18.78
CA ASP A 47 -19.05 -18.08 -19.07
C ASP A 47 -18.33 -16.83 -19.59
N ALA A 48 -18.97 -16.09 -20.50
CA ALA A 48 -18.45 -14.80 -20.97
C ALA A 48 -18.36 -13.78 -19.82
N SER A 49 -19.40 -13.68 -19.00
CA SER A 49 -19.43 -12.77 -17.86
C SER A 49 -18.36 -13.13 -16.81
N ARG A 50 -18.13 -14.44 -16.58
CA ARG A 50 -17.05 -14.94 -15.72
C ARG A 50 -15.66 -14.56 -16.25
N GLN A 51 -15.43 -14.67 -17.55
CA GLN A 51 -14.14 -14.29 -18.16
C GLN A 51 -13.87 -12.79 -18.03
N LEU A 52 -14.89 -11.96 -18.24
CA LEU A 52 -14.79 -10.51 -18.00
C LEU A 52 -14.47 -10.25 -16.53
N LEU A 53 -15.19 -10.88 -15.61
CA LEU A 53 -14.99 -10.74 -14.17
C LEU A 53 -13.57 -11.16 -13.73
N ARG A 54 -12.98 -12.16 -14.37
CA ARG A 54 -11.57 -12.55 -14.13
C ARG A 54 -10.58 -11.50 -14.65
N THR A 55 -10.84 -10.91 -15.82
CA THR A 55 -9.97 -9.89 -16.42
C THR A 55 -10.00 -8.60 -15.60
N ASP A 56 -11.20 -8.19 -15.20
CA ASP A 56 -11.48 -7.05 -14.34
C ASP A 56 -10.77 -7.11 -12.98
N VAL A 57 -10.63 -8.32 -12.40
CA VAL A 57 -9.88 -8.54 -11.15
C VAL A 57 -8.39 -8.34 -11.35
N VAL A 58 -7.85 -8.76 -12.50
CA VAL A 58 -6.44 -8.58 -12.85
C VAL A 58 -6.12 -7.12 -13.15
N GLU A 59 -7.03 -6.40 -13.80
CA GLU A 59 -6.85 -5.00 -14.22
C GLU A 59 -7.22 -3.97 -13.12
N GLY A 60 -7.75 -4.41 -11.98
CA GLY A 60 -8.00 -3.54 -10.82
C GLY A 60 -9.25 -2.68 -10.92
N THR A 61 -10.33 -3.19 -11.53
CA THR A 61 -11.64 -2.51 -11.58
C THR A 61 -12.27 -2.28 -10.21
N SER A 62 -13.28 -1.40 -10.13
CA SER A 62 -13.92 -1.06 -8.85
C SER A 62 -14.69 -2.24 -8.26
N TYR A 63 -14.62 -2.39 -6.93
CA TYR A 63 -15.35 -3.45 -6.20
C TYR A 63 -16.88 -3.39 -6.42
N THR A 64 -17.43 -2.20 -6.62
CA THR A 64 -18.85 -2.00 -6.89
C THR A 64 -19.26 -2.64 -8.22
N ASP A 65 -18.42 -2.50 -9.24
CA ASP A 65 -18.65 -3.12 -10.55
C ASP A 65 -18.55 -4.64 -10.46
N TYR A 66 -17.54 -5.14 -9.74
CA TYR A 66 -17.37 -6.57 -9.47
C TYR A 66 -18.59 -7.18 -8.78
N LYS A 67 -19.05 -6.57 -7.67
CA LYS A 67 -20.22 -7.05 -6.91
C LYS A 67 -21.48 -7.09 -7.77
N SER A 68 -21.68 -6.07 -8.60
CA SER A 68 -22.86 -5.96 -9.47
C SER A 68 -22.85 -7.05 -10.55
N ARG A 69 -21.69 -7.27 -11.19
CA ARG A 69 -21.49 -8.35 -12.17
C ARG A 69 -21.68 -9.73 -11.54
N LEU A 70 -21.14 -9.94 -10.34
CA LEU A 70 -21.30 -11.18 -9.59
C LEU A 70 -22.77 -11.48 -9.25
N GLN A 71 -23.55 -10.46 -8.86
CA GLN A 71 -24.99 -10.61 -8.63
C GLN A 71 -25.74 -10.99 -9.90
N SER A 72 -25.42 -10.34 -11.04
CA SER A 72 -26.02 -10.67 -12.33
C SER A 72 -25.72 -12.13 -12.72
N ILE A 73 -24.47 -12.58 -12.61
CA ILE A 73 -24.07 -13.96 -12.88
C ILE A 73 -24.83 -14.95 -11.98
N ASN A 74 -24.93 -14.67 -10.68
CA ASN A 74 -25.66 -15.53 -9.75
C ASN A 74 -27.15 -15.63 -10.09
N ASN A 75 -27.76 -14.57 -10.60
CA ASN A 75 -29.14 -14.61 -11.08
C ASN A 75 -29.26 -15.50 -12.33
N HIS A 76 -28.35 -15.35 -13.31
CA HIS A 76 -28.31 -16.23 -14.48
C HIS A 76 -28.13 -17.70 -14.13
N ILE A 77 -27.29 -18.03 -13.13
CA ILE A 77 -27.15 -19.40 -12.63
C ILE A 77 -28.48 -19.92 -12.10
N LYS A 78 -29.16 -19.15 -11.24
CA LYS A 78 -30.46 -19.55 -10.67
C LYS A 78 -31.54 -19.75 -11.74
N ASP A 79 -31.58 -18.87 -12.73
CA ASP A 79 -32.52 -18.98 -13.85
C ASP A 79 -32.21 -20.23 -14.68
N THR A 80 -30.93 -20.50 -14.95
CA THR A 80 -30.50 -21.69 -15.69
C THR A 80 -30.82 -22.98 -14.92
N GLN A 81 -30.57 -23.02 -13.60
CA GLN A 81 -30.93 -24.14 -12.73
C GLN A 81 -32.44 -24.41 -12.78
N THR A 82 -33.25 -23.35 -12.70
CA THR A 82 -34.71 -23.45 -12.75
C THR A 82 -35.19 -23.99 -14.09
N LYS A 83 -34.64 -23.50 -15.21
CA LYS A 83 -34.99 -23.98 -16.56
C LYS A 83 -34.58 -25.43 -16.78
N ILE A 84 -33.40 -25.83 -16.32
CA ILE A 84 -32.96 -27.24 -16.36
C ILE A 84 -33.92 -28.12 -15.55
N ALA A 85 -34.31 -27.72 -14.35
CA ALA A 85 -35.23 -28.50 -13.52
C ALA A 85 -36.64 -28.63 -14.15
N GLN A 86 -37.13 -27.55 -14.78
CA GLN A 86 -38.38 -27.58 -15.55
C GLN A 86 -38.29 -28.51 -16.75
N LEU A 87 -37.18 -28.46 -17.49
CA LEU A 87 -36.91 -29.31 -18.64
C LEU A 87 -36.86 -30.80 -18.21
N GLU A 88 -36.15 -31.13 -17.13
CA GLU A 88 -36.10 -32.48 -16.55
C GLU A 88 -37.49 -33.00 -16.17
N LYS A 89 -38.34 -32.15 -15.59
CA LYS A 89 -39.72 -32.51 -15.24
C LYS A 89 -40.57 -32.78 -16.48
N SER A 90 -40.45 -31.94 -17.51
CA SER A 90 -41.19 -32.09 -18.78
C SER A 90 -40.78 -33.32 -19.59
N LEU A 91 -39.53 -33.76 -19.44
CA LEU A 91 -39.00 -34.94 -20.14
C LEU A 91 -39.34 -36.28 -19.46
N LYS A 92 -39.68 -36.29 -18.16
CA LYS A 92 -40.21 -37.51 -17.52
C LYS A 92 -41.49 -38.03 -18.21
N SER A 93 -42.22 -37.15 -18.89
CA SER A 93 -43.44 -37.44 -19.65
C SER A 93 -43.20 -37.84 -21.12
N VAL A 94 -41.97 -37.71 -21.65
CA VAL A 94 -41.69 -37.84 -23.09
C VAL A 94 -40.56 -38.86 -23.30
N LYS A 95 -40.80 -39.92 -24.09
CA LYS A 95 -39.76 -40.91 -24.44
C LYS A 95 -38.80 -40.32 -25.48
N GLY A 96 -37.77 -39.60 -25.05
CA GLY A 96 -36.81 -38.96 -25.96
C GLY A 96 -35.36 -38.95 -25.47
N GLY A 97 -34.40 -38.92 -26.41
CA GLY A 97 -32.95 -39.05 -26.19
C GLY A 97 -32.22 -37.83 -25.61
N TYR A 98 -32.91 -36.88 -24.97
CA TYR A 98 -32.32 -35.61 -24.50
C TYR A 98 -31.61 -35.68 -23.14
N ALA A 99 -31.68 -36.82 -22.45
CA ALA A 99 -31.12 -37.00 -21.10
C ALA A 99 -29.61 -36.71 -21.04
N THR A 100 -28.85 -37.12 -22.06
CA THR A 100 -27.40 -36.90 -22.14
C THR A 100 -27.06 -35.41 -22.25
N THR A 101 -27.81 -34.65 -23.06
CA THR A 101 -27.61 -33.21 -23.23
C THR A 101 -27.86 -32.46 -21.94
N ILE A 102 -28.91 -32.82 -21.21
CA ILE A 102 -29.24 -32.18 -19.92
C ILE A 102 -28.17 -32.49 -18.88
N LYS A 103 -27.71 -33.74 -18.83
CA LYS A 103 -26.62 -34.13 -17.94
C LYS A 103 -25.36 -33.31 -18.23
N ARG A 104 -25.04 -33.07 -19.50
CA ARG A 104 -23.93 -32.19 -19.91
C ARG A 104 -24.15 -30.75 -19.44
N LEU A 105 -25.31 -30.14 -19.74
CA LEU A 105 -25.61 -28.76 -19.35
C LEU A 105 -25.57 -28.57 -17.81
N LYS A 106 -25.97 -29.58 -17.03
CA LYS A 106 -25.82 -29.57 -15.57
C LYS A 106 -24.37 -29.60 -15.14
N ALA A 107 -23.55 -30.45 -15.76
CA ALA A 107 -22.13 -30.51 -15.47
C ALA A 107 -21.42 -29.18 -15.81
N ASP A 108 -21.76 -28.59 -16.96
CA ASP A 108 -21.21 -27.30 -17.39
C ASP A 108 -21.61 -26.18 -16.39
N LEU A 109 -22.88 -26.11 -16.02
CA LEU A 109 -23.37 -25.14 -15.04
C LEU A 109 -22.74 -25.31 -13.65
N GLU A 110 -22.55 -26.55 -13.21
CA GLU A 110 -21.87 -26.87 -11.95
C GLU A 110 -20.41 -26.40 -11.98
N LEU A 111 -19.69 -26.68 -13.07
CA LEU A 111 -18.31 -26.22 -13.25
C LEU A 111 -18.22 -24.69 -13.21
N SER A 112 -19.09 -24.00 -13.94
CA SER A 112 -19.12 -22.52 -13.93
C SER A 112 -19.44 -21.98 -12.54
N THR A 113 -20.36 -22.60 -11.82
CA THR A 113 -20.72 -22.23 -10.44
C THR A 113 -19.51 -22.37 -9.50
N GLN A 114 -18.75 -23.47 -9.58
CA GLN A 114 -17.56 -23.69 -8.76
C GLN A 114 -16.46 -22.66 -9.05
N GLN A 115 -16.24 -22.34 -10.33
CA GLN A 115 -15.24 -21.33 -10.71
C GLN A 115 -15.63 -19.93 -10.23
N ILE A 116 -16.92 -19.58 -10.26
CA ILE A 116 -17.41 -18.31 -9.74
C ILE A 116 -17.22 -18.24 -8.22
N ALA A 117 -17.48 -19.32 -7.49
CA ALA A 117 -17.21 -19.38 -6.05
C ALA A 117 -15.71 -19.19 -5.73
N ALA A 118 -14.83 -19.78 -6.53
CA ALA A 118 -13.39 -19.58 -6.39
C ALA A 118 -12.97 -18.11 -6.63
N LEU A 119 -13.52 -17.47 -7.67
CA LEU A 119 -13.28 -16.05 -7.93
C LEU A 119 -13.80 -15.15 -6.79
N GLN A 120 -14.96 -15.46 -6.22
CA GLN A 120 -15.50 -14.75 -5.05
C GLN A 120 -14.53 -14.81 -3.87
N SER A 121 -14.07 -16.02 -3.53
CA SER A 121 -13.14 -16.22 -2.41
C SER A 121 -11.83 -15.48 -2.62
N GLU A 122 -11.31 -15.44 -3.85
CA GLU A 122 -10.06 -14.76 -4.15
C GLU A 122 -10.20 -13.24 -4.04
N VAL A 123 -11.32 -12.67 -4.50
CA VAL A 123 -11.58 -11.24 -4.34
C VAL A 123 -11.77 -10.84 -2.88
N ASP A 124 -12.46 -11.66 -2.09
CA ASP A 124 -12.59 -11.40 -0.65
C ASP A 124 -11.24 -11.45 0.07
N ARG A 125 -10.36 -12.39 -0.31
CA ARG A 125 -8.99 -12.47 0.18
C ARG A 125 -8.19 -11.21 -0.17
N MET A 126 -8.15 -10.84 -1.46
CA MET A 126 -7.46 -9.63 -1.93
C MET A 126 -7.97 -8.36 -1.25
N ARG A 127 -9.28 -8.27 -0.99
CA ARG A 127 -9.88 -7.14 -0.27
C ARG A 127 -9.40 -7.05 1.18
N SER A 128 -9.36 -8.19 1.87
CA SER A 128 -8.86 -8.27 3.25
C SER A 128 -7.39 -7.84 3.31
N GLU A 129 -6.57 -8.35 2.38
CA GLU A 129 -5.15 -7.99 2.27
C GLU A 129 -4.96 -6.50 1.98
N ASN A 130 -5.70 -5.94 1.02
CA ASN A 130 -5.64 -4.50 0.71
C ASN A 130 -6.06 -3.63 1.90
N THR A 131 -7.07 -4.05 2.67
CA THR A 131 -7.50 -3.33 3.87
C THR A 131 -6.42 -3.36 4.95
N SER A 132 -5.78 -4.51 5.14
CA SER A 132 -4.66 -4.67 6.07
C SER A 132 -3.46 -3.82 5.65
N LEU A 133 -3.10 -3.84 4.37
CA LEU A 133 -2.01 -3.05 3.82
C LEU A 133 -2.26 -1.55 3.97
N ALA A 134 -3.48 -1.10 3.65
CA ALA A 134 -3.87 0.31 3.82
C ALA A 134 -3.69 0.76 5.28
N LYS A 135 -4.12 -0.06 6.24
CA LYS A 135 -3.90 0.23 7.67
C LYS A 135 -2.42 0.33 8.02
N THR A 136 -1.60 -0.62 7.56
CA THR A 136 -0.15 -0.58 7.80
C THR A 136 0.51 0.65 7.19
N VAL A 137 0.07 1.08 6.01
CA VAL A 137 0.58 2.32 5.38
C VAL A 137 0.22 3.53 6.24
N THR A 138 -1.03 3.67 6.67
CA THR A 138 -1.46 4.77 7.55
C THR A 138 -0.69 4.79 8.87
N GLU A 139 -0.45 3.63 9.49
CA GLU A 139 0.35 3.52 10.71
C GLU A 139 1.80 3.97 10.48
N LYS A 140 2.42 3.54 9.35
CA LYS A 140 3.78 3.95 8.98
C LYS A 140 3.88 5.45 8.69
N ASP A 141 2.90 6.04 8.02
CA ASP A 141 2.86 7.48 7.73
C ASP A 141 2.79 8.31 9.02
N SER A 142 1.99 7.86 9.99
CA SER A 142 1.93 8.47 11.32
C SER A 142 3.29 8.41 12.04
N ILE A 143 3.93 7.24 12.05
CA ILE A 143 5.27 7.07 12.64
C ILE A 143 6.31 7.96 11.95
N LEU A 144 6.28 8.06 10.62
CA LEU A 144 7.18 8.92 9.85
C LEU A 144 7.01 10.39 10.24
N THR A 145 5.76 10.84 10.39
CA THR A 145 5.45 12.21 10.81
C THR A 145 6.05 12.51 12.19
N THR A 146 5.81 11.64 13.18
CA THR A 146 6.39 11.80 14.53
C THR A 146 7.92 11.78 14.51
N LYS A 147 8.53 10.93 13.68
CA LYS A 147 10.00 10.89 13.53
C LYS A 147 10.55 12.17 12.91
N LEU A 148 9.88 12.74 11.91
CA LEU A 148 10.27 14.01 11.30
C LEU A 148 10.23 15.15 12.31
N GLU A 149 9.18 15.23 13.14
CA GLU A 149 9.10 16.21 14.22
C GLU A 149 10.22 16.03 15.24
N THR A 150 10.53 14.78 15.61
CA THR A 150 11.63 14.46 16.53
C THR A 150 12.98 14.86 15.96
N ILE A 151 13.22 14.62 14.67
CA ILE A 151 14.46 15.04 13.99
C ILE A 151 14.58 16.55 14.03
N LYS A 152 13.52 17.28 13.68
CA LYS A 152 13.51 18.75 13.70
C LYS A 152 13.82 19.33 15.09
N MET A 153 13.24 18.76 16.15
CA MET A 153 13.55 19.17 17.53
C MET A 153 15.03 18.93 17.85
N LYS A 154 15.57 17.75 17.50
CA LYS A 154 16.97 17.43 17.74
C LYS A 154 17.93 18.31 16.95
N GLU A 155 17.60 18.67 15.72
CA GLU A 155 18.40 19.61 14.91
C GLU A 155 18.46 20.98 15.58
N GLN A 156 17.33 21.46 16.12
CA GLN A 156 17.31 22.71 16.89
C GLN A 156 18.13 22.62 18.18
N ASP A 157 18.03 21.51 18.91
CA ASP A 157 18.82 21.29 20.13
C ASP A 157 20.33 21.26 19.83
N VAL A 158 20.73 20.60 18.74
CA VAL A 158 22.13 20.58 18.28
C VAL A 158 22.61 21.99 17.97
N ALA A 159 21.85 22.77 17.20
CA ALA A 159 22.21 24.16 16.88
C ALA A 159 22.35 25.04 18.14
N ASN A 160 21.46 24.86 19.12
CA ASN A 160 21.54 25.56 20.41
C ASN A 160 22.78 25.16 21.22
N LEU A 161 23.11 23.86 21.24
CA LEU A 161 24.30 23.36 21.93
C LEU A 161 25.58 23.85 21.26
N GLU A 162 25.65 23.87 19.93
CA GLU A 162 26.79 24.42 19.19
C GLU A 162 27.00 25.90 19.52
N ALA A 163 25.94 26.71 19.51
CA ALA A 163 26.02 28.12 19.90
C ALA A 163 26.53 28.30 21.33
N ARG A 164 26.06 27.45 22.27
CA ARG A 164 26.51 27.49 23.67
C ARG A 164 27.97 27.06 23.82
N VAL A 165 28.43 26.07 23.05
CA VAL A 165 29.84 25.65 23.06
C VAL A 165 30.74 26.78 22.56
N GLU A 166 30.35 27.45 21.47
CA GLU A 166 31.10 28.61 20.97
C GLU A 166 31.14 29.76 21.98
N GLU A 167 30.01 30.06 22.64
CA GLU A 167 29.94 31.07 23.70
C GLU A 167 30.88 30.73 24.87
N VAL A 168 30.82 29.49 25.38
CA VAL A 168 31.68 29.03 26.49
C VAL A 168 33.16 29.06 26.08
N ASN A 169 33.48 28.66 24.85
CA ASN A 169 34.85 28.70 24.33
C ASN A 169 35.36 30.15 24.23
N ALA A 170 34.55 31.07 23.73
CA ALA A 170 34.89 32.48 23.66
C ALA A 170 35.10 33.09 25.05
N ALA A 171 34.18 32.82 25.98
CA ALA A 171 34.27 33.27 27.37
C ALA A 171 35.51 32.69 28.09
N SER A 172 35.81 31.40 27.86
CA SER A 172 37.00 30.77 28.42
C SER A 172 38.29 31.39 27.88
N LYS A 173 38.39 31.63 26.57
CA LYS A 173 39.54 32.31 25.96
C LYS A 173 39.72 33.72 26.52
N ALA A 174 38.64 34.49 26.62
CA ALA A 174 38.68 35.84 27.18
C ALA A 174 39.16 35.82 28.65
N SER A 175 38.60 34.93 29.47
CA SER A 175 38.99 34.80 30.88
C SER A 175 40.44 34.36 31.06
N GLN A 176 40.94 33.43 30.23
CA GLN A 176 42.35 33.04 30.22
C GLN A 176 43.25 34.21 29.80
N ALA A 177 42.85 34.97 28.78
CA ALA A 177 43.59 36.14 28.33
C ALA A 177 43.70 37.20 29.43
N ASP A 178 42.60 37.48 30.14
CA ASP A 178 42.56 38.41 31.28
C ASP A 178 43.44 37.93 32.44
N LEU A 179 43.45 36.63 32.72
CA LEU A 179 44.28 36.05 33.77
C LEU A 179 45.78 36.19 33.47
N TYR A 180 46.21 35.88 32.25
CA TYR A 180 47.61 36.08 31.84
C TYR A 180 48.00 37.56 31.86
N PHE A 181 47.11 38.46 31.42
CA PHE A 181 47.35 39.89 31.47
C PHE A 181 47.54 40.40 32.90
N ALA A 182 46.65 39.99 33.82
CA ALA A 182 46.74 40.37 35.23
C ALA A 182 48.01 39.82 35.90
N GLN A 183 48.40 38.58 35.59
CA GLN A 183 49.65 37.99 36.07
C GLN A 183 50.87 38.77 35.56
N ALA A 184 50.89 39.13 34.28
CA ALA A 184 51.95 39.94 33.69
C ALA A 184 52.07 41.31 34.38
N GLN A 185 50.96 42.01 34.63
CA GLN A 185 50.94 43.28 35.36
C GLN A 185 51.50 43.15 36.78
N ALA A 186 51.18 42.05 37.47
CA ALA A 186 51.70 41.77 38.80
C ALA A 186 53.23 41.56 38.78
N LEU A 187 53.75 40.86 37.76
CA LEU A 187 55.19 40.65 37.57
C LEU A 187 55.92 41.94 37.22
N GLU A 188 55.38 42.78 36.34
CA GLU A 188 55.94 44.13 36.08
C GLU A 188 56.06 44.94 37.36
N THR A 189 54.97 44.99 38.15
CA THR A 189 54.94 45.70 39.43
C THR A 189 55.99 45.15 40.40
N ALA A 190 56.19 43.83 40.43
CA ALA A 190 57.22 43.20 41.26
C ALA A 190 58.65 43.52 40.77
N ALA A 191 58.86 43.54 39.45
CA ALA A 191 60.13 43.91 38.85
C ALA A 191 60.48 45.39 39.15
N ASP A 192 59.50 46.28 39.11
CA ASP A 192 59.69 47.70 39.41
C ASP A 192 60.00 47.96 40.89
N ARG A 193 59.43 47.16 41.79
CA ARG A 193 59.78 47.18 43.23
C ARG A 193 61.19 46.66 43.51
N THR A 194 61.80 45.91 42.60
CA THR A 194 63.14 45.33 42.78
C THR A 194 64.23 46.36 42.45
N LYS A 195 64.74 47.07 43.48
CA LYS A 195 65.71 48.17 43.31
C LYS A 195 67.18 47.75 43.18
N PHE A 196 67.59 46.66 43.84
CA PHE A 196 69.02 46.33 44.03
C PHE A 196 69.46 45.01 43.38
N ALA A 197 68.65 44.44 42.48
CA ALA A 197 68.96 43.20 41.76
C ALA A 197 68.60 43.31 40.26
N PRO A 198 69.45 43.97 39.44
CA PRO A 198 69.11 44.30 38.06
C PRO A 198 68.91 43.07 37.16
N LYS A 199 69.66 41.98 37.39
CA LYS A 199 69.49 40.73 36.65
C LYS A 199 68.11 40.12 36.88
N LYS A 200 67.69 40.00 38.14
CA LYS A 200 66.36 39.49 38.52
C LYS A 200 65.25 40.37 37.98
N LYS A 201 65.42 41.71 38.03
CA LYS A 201 64.48 42.65 37.43
C LYS A 201 64.30 42.41 35.92
N LYS A 202 65.39 42.18 35.18
CA LYS A 202 65.34 41.89 33.74
C LYS A 202 64.68 40.53 33.46
N GLU A 203 64.92 39.53 34.29
CA GLU A 203 64.29 38.20 34.19
C GLU A 203 62.77 38.27 34.45
N THR A 204 62.34 38.93 35.53
CA THR A 204 60.92 39.10 35.85
C THR A 204 60.17 39.89 34.76
N ARG A 205 60.81 40.88 34.13
CA ARG A 205 60.24 41.61 32.98
C ARG A 205 60.13 40.75 31.72
N ARG A 206 61.07 39.83 31.48
CA ARG A 206 60.96 38.86 30.37
C ARG A 206 59.80 37.89 30.60
N GLU A 207 59.62 37.43 31.83
CA GLU A 207 58.49 36.56 32.19
C GLU A 207 57.14 37.29 32.02
N ALA A 208 57.07 38.57 32.42
CA ALA A 208 55.90 39.42 32.15
C ALA A 208 55.64 39.58 30.64
N LEU A 209 56.68 39.78 29.83
CA LEU A 209 56.57 39.90 28.37
C LEU A 209 55.97 38.64 27.74
N GLU A 210 56.42 37.45 28.13
CA GLU A 210 55.88 36.19 27.62
C GLU A 210 54.40 36.00 27.99
N LEU A 211 54.01 36.37 29.21
CA LEU A 211 52.60 36.32 29.64
C LEU A 211 51.72 37.33 28.88
N TYR A 212 52.22 38.53 28.56
CA TYR A 212 51.50 39.44 27.68
C TYR A 212 51.36 38.90 26.26
N LYS A 213 52.40 38.28 25.69
CA LYS A 213 52.32 37.64 24.37
C LYS A 213 51.28 36.53 24.36
N LEU A 214 51.20 35.74 25.43
CA LEU A 214 50.19 34.70 25.59
C LEU A 214 48.78 35.29 25.70
N SER A 215 48.60 36.35 26.51
CA SER A 215 47.33 37.08 26.61
C SER A 215 46.88 37.67 25.26
N LEU A 216 47.82 38.27 24.51
CA LEU A 216 47.57 38.81 23.17
C LEU A 216 47.15 37.71 22.19
N SER A 217 47.82 36.55 22.23
CA SER A 217 47.51 35.40 21.36
C SER A 217 46.09 34.86 21.58
N LEU A 218 45.52 35.10 22.77
CA LEU A 218 44.13 34.76 23.12
C LEU A 218 43.13 35.89 22.84
N GLY A 219 43.59 37.02 22.28
CA GLY A 219 42.73 38.11 21.78
C GLY A 219 42.68 39.37 22.64
N LYS A 220 43.49 39.49 23.71
CA LYS A 220 43.54 40.70 24.54
C LYS A 220 44.41 41.78 23.89
N SER A 221 43.81 42.65 23.09
CA SER A 221 44.53 43.71 22.35
C SER A 221 45.29 44.70 23.25
N GLU A 222 44.83 44.93 24.48
CA GLU A 222 45.51 45.79 25.47
C GLU A 222 46.93 45.30 25.80
N ALA A 223 47.22 44.00 25.63
CA ALA A 223 48.55 43.44 25.85
C ALA A 223 49.59 43.95 24.85
N GLN A 224 49.19 44.34 23.64
CA GLN A 224 50.13 44.82 22.60
C GLN A 224 50.91 46.06 23.06
N ALA A 225 50.24 47.02 23.69
CA ALA A 225 50.89 48.24 24.16
C ALA A 225 51.97 47.94 25.22
N ARG A 226 51.70 46.98 26.12
CA ARG A 226 52.67 46.54 27.14
C ARG A 226 53.83 45.75 26.58
N ILE A 227 53.57 44.90 25.58
CA ILE A 227 54.61 44.20 24.82
C ILE A 227 55.57 45.21 24.20
N ASP A 228 55.05 46.21 23.49
CA ASP A 228 55.86 47.23 22.81
C ASP A 228 56.70 48.07 23.79
N GLU A 229 56.17 48.36 24.99
CA GLU A 229 56.88 49.05 26.06
C GLU A 229 58.01 48.18 26.64
N LEU A 230 57.70 46.95 27.03
CA LEU A 230 58.68 46.02 27.63
C LEU A 230 59.79 45.63 26.66
N GLU A 231 59.49 45.44 25.37
CA GLU A 231 60.50 45.12 24.37
C GLU A 231 61.53 46.25 24.19
N LYS A 232 61.09 47.51 24.29
CA LYS A 232 61.99 48.68 24.28
C LYS A 232 62.85 48.75 25.54
N GLU A 233 62.31 48.41 26.71
CA GLU A 233 63.06 48.43 27.96
C GLU A 233 64.04 47.26 28.13
N LEU A 234 63.82 46.16 27.41
CA LEU A 234 64.64 44.94 27.48
C LEU A 234 65.74 44.87 26.42
N SER A 235 65.61 45.66 25.34
CA SER A 235 66.62 45.88 24.29
C SER A 235 67.85 46.60 24.85
#